data_AF-A0A8T1D082-F1
#
_entry.id   AF-A0A8T1D082-F1
#
_cell.length_a   1.000
_cell.length_b   1.000
_cell.length_c   1.000
_cell.angle_alpha   90.00
_cell.angle_beta   90.00
_cell.angle_gamma   90.00
#
_symmetry.space_group_name_H-M   'P 1'
#
loop_
_entity.id
_entity.type
_entity.pdbx_description
1 polymer ?
#
loop_
_entity_poly.entity_id
_entity_poly.type
_entity_poly.pdbx_seq_one_letter_code
_entity_poly.pdbx_strand_id
1 'polypeptide(L)'
;MNALDICVFNALQALQLKQTTNNLDGLVYAVTKAFEQLSPATIDKCYITLQNAMQSVIQCAEGSDYQLSRVRKEHIRGAIHASVA
;
A
#
# COMPACT_ATOMS: atom_id res chain seq x y z
N MET A 1 -4.77 9.52 -8.83
CA MET A 1 -4.23 8.45 -7.97
C MET A 1 -5.04 8.38 -6.68
N ASN A 2 -5.75 7.29 -6.44
CA ASN A 2 -6.57 7.12 -5.24
C ASN A 2 -5.78 6.32 -4.18
N ALA A 3 -5.70 6.84 -2.95
CA ALA A 3 -5.01 6.18 -1.86
C ALA A 3 -5.66 4.83 -1.49
N LEU A 4 -6.97 4.69 -1.64
CA LEU A 4 -7.66 3.43 -1.34
C LEU A 4 -7.26 2.33 -2.32
N ASP A 5 -7.24 2.63 -3.62
CA ASP A 5 -6.95 1.66 -4.68
C ASP A 5 -5.49 1.20 -4.66
N ILE A 6 -4.54 2.14 -4.52
CA ILE A 6 -3.10 1.83 -4.60
C ILE A 6 -2.65 0.99 -3.40
N CYS A 7 -3.32 1.15 -2.27
CA CYS A 7 -2.76 0.77 -0.99
C CYS A 7 -3.68 -0.10 -0.16
N VAL A 8 -4.85 0.40 0.23
CA VAL A 8 -5.72 -0.29 1.19
C VAL A 8 -6.32 -1.53 0.55
N PHE A 9 -6.92 -1.41 -0.64
CA PHE A 9 -7.51 -2.56 -1.34
C PHE A 9 -6.46 -3.57 -1.80
N ASN A 10 -5.28 -3.10 -2.21
CA ASN A 10 -4.18 -3.99 -2.57
C ASN A 10 -3.69 -4.82 -1.37
N ALA A 11 -3.50 -4.19 -0.20
CA ALA A 11 -3.12 -4.91 1.02
C ALA A 11 -4.23 -5.86 1.50
N LEU A 12 -5.49 -5.44 1.41
CA LEU A 12 -6.65 -6.24 1.75
C LEU A 12 -6.77 -7.49 0.85
N GLN A 13 -6.63 -7.33 -0.47
CA GLN A 13 -6.62 -8.44 -1.42
C GLN A 13 -5.44 -9.39 -1.18
N ALA A 14 -4.25 -8.88 -0.90
CA ALA A 14 -3.09 -9.71 -0.59
C ALA A 14 -3.29 -10.58 0.66
N LEU A 15 -4.11 -10.15 1.62
CA LEU A 15 -4.50 -10.94 2.79
C LEU A 15 -5.65 -11.90 2.46
N GLN A 16 -6.68 -11.43 1.75
CA GLN A 16 -7.84 -12.22 1.37
C GLN A 16 -7.45 -13.41 0.47
N LEU A 17 -6.52 -13.23 -0.48
CA LEU A 17 -6.03 -14.30 -1.36
C LEU A 17 -5.28 -15.43 -0.65
N LYS A 18 -4.89 -15.25 0.62
CA LYS A 18 -4.30 -16.32 1.44
C LYS A 18 -5.35 -17.31 1.95
N GLN A 19 -6.63 -17.00 1.77
CA GLN A 19 -7.73 -17.81 2.25
C GLN A 19 -8.60 -18.25 1.07
N THR A 20 -8.66 -19.56 0.81
CA THR A 20 -9.51 -20.11 -0.24
C THR A 20 -10.98 -19.94 0.16
N THR A 21 -11.79 -19.40 -0.75
CA THR A 21 -13.22 -19.16 -0.54
C THR A 21 -13.99 -19.75 -1.72
N ASN A 22 -15.05 -20.51 -1.45
CA ASN A 22 -15.82 -21.25 -2.46
C ASN A 22 -17.28 -20.75 -2.56
N ASN A 23 -17.64 -19.75 -1.78
CA ASN A 23 -18.98 -19.17 -1.72
C ASN A 23 -18.91 -17.70 -1.24
N LEU A 24 -20.03 -17.00 -1.35
CA LEU A 24 -20.14 -15.58 -1.00
C LEU A 24 -19.85 -15.35 0.49
N ASP A 25 -20.40 -16.17 1.38
CA ASP A 25 -20.20 -16.02 2.82
C ASP A 25 -18.73 -16.18 3.22
N GLY A 26 -18.03 -17.13 2.59
CA GLY A 26 -16.60 -17.34 2.77
C GLY A 26 -15.79 -16.14 2.28
N LEU A 27 -16.18 -15.54 1.16
CA LEU A 27 -15.56 -14.32 0.65
C LEU A 27 -15.75 -13.14 1.62
N VAL A 28 -16.98 -12.92 2.09
CA VAL A 28 -17.29 -11.87 3.08
C VAL A 28 -16.47 -12.07 4.35
N TYR A 29 -16.40 -13.30 4.86
CA TYR A 29 -15.58 -13.62 6.02
C TYR A 29 -14.09 -13.35 5.79
N ALA A 30 -13.53 -13.77 4.64
CA ALA A 30 -12.12 -13.57 4.33
C ALA A 30 -11.76 -12.07 4.19
N VAL A 31 -12.65 -11.27 3.61
CA VAL A 31 -12.48 -9.82 3.47
C VAL A 31 -12.55 -9.13 4.84
N THR A 32 -13.54 -9.45 5.67
CA THR A 32 -13.67 -8.88 7.02
C THR A 32 -12.45 -9.23 7.88
N LYS A 33 -12.01 -10.48 7.84
CA LYS A 33 -10.80 -10.92 8.55
C LYS A 33 -9.53 -10.23 8.03
N ALA A 34 -9.40 -10.06 6.71
CA ALA A 34 -8.28 -9.32 6.13
C ALA A 34 -8.25 -7.86 6.59
N PHE A 35 -9.42 -7.24 6.75
CA PHE A 35 -9.53 -5.88 7.28
C PHE A 35 -9.08 -5.81 8.74
N GLU A 36 -9.53 -6.74 9.60
CA GLU A 36 -9.11 -6.82 11.01
C GLU A 36 -7.59 -7.08 11.16
N GLN A 37 -7.00 -7.84 10.24
CA GLN A 37 -5.57 -8.14 10.23
C GLN A 37 -4.70 -7.01 9.67
N LEU A 38 -5.30 -5.97 9.09
CA LEU A 38 -4.56 -4.87 8.51
C LEU A 38 -3.90 -4.04 9.60
N SER A 39 -2.58 -4.13 9.72
CA SER A 39 -1.86 -3.40 10.76
C SER A 39 -1.78 -1.90 10.46
N PRO A 40 -1.81 -1.03 11.49
CA PRO A 40 -1.59 0.42 11.32
C PRO A 40 -0.25 0.73 10.61
N ALA A 41 0.78 -0.07 10.88
CA ALA A 41 2.08 0.05 10.20
C ALA A 41 1.99 -0.19 8.69
N THR A 42 1.04 -1.01 8.22
CA THR A 42 0.77 -1.20 6.79
C THR A 42 0.16 0.07 6.20
N ILE A 43 -0.80 0.69 6.90
CA ILE A 43 -1.43 1.96 6.49
C ILE A 43 -0.39 3.09 6.41
N ASP A 44 0.53 3.19 7.36
CA ASP A 44 1.59 4.20 7.26
C ASP A 44 2.50 3.97 6.04
N LYS A 45 2.83 2.71 5.77
CA LYS A 45 3.62 2.32 4.59
C LYS A 45 2.84 2.65 3.30
N CYS A 46 1.52 2.72 3.34
CA CYS A 46 0.68 3.11 2.21
C CYS A 46 0.86 4.59 1.85
N TYR A 47 0.91 5.48 2.84
CA TYR A 47 1.16 6.91 2.59
C TYR A 47 2.50 7.16 1.89
N ILE A 48 3.56 6.44 2.30
CA ILE A 48 4.87 6.51 1.64
C ILE A 48 4.79 6.01 0.19
N THR A 49 4.06 4.93 -0.07
CA THR A 49 3.85 4.43 -1.45
C THR A 49 3.10 5.45 -2.30
N LEU A 50 2.08 6.10 -1.74
CA LEU A 50 1.34 7.14 -2.45
C LEU A 50 2.25 8.31 -2.83
N GLN A 51 3.05 8.81 -1.88
CA GLN A 51 4.01 9.89 -2.13
C GLN A 51 5.01 9.53 -3.22
N ASN A 52 5.63 8.34 -3.14
CA ASN A 52 6.57 7.88 -4.15
C ASN A 52 5.92 7.77 -5.53
N ALA A 53 4.71 7.24 -5.59
CA ALA A 53 3.99 7.09 -6.85
C ALA A 53 3.62 8.45 -7.46
N MET A 54 3.26 9.45 -6.64
CA MET A 54 3.03 10.83 -7.11
C MET A 54 4.33 11.46 -7.61
N GLN A 55 5.45 11.23 -6.92
CA GLN A 55 6.76 11.69 -7.37
C GLN A 55 7.16 11.06 -8.71
N SER A 56 6.95 9.75 -8.89
CA SER A 56 7.18 9.07 -10.16
C SER A 56 6.33 9.65 -11.28
N VAL A 57 5.07 10.00 -11.01
CA VAL A 57 4.19 10.65 -12.01
C VAL A 57 4.73 12.01 -12.44
N ILE A 58 5.21 12.83 -11.50
CA ILE A 58 5.79 14.14 -11.81
C ILE A 58 7.09 13.99 -12.62
N GLN A 59 7.89 12.97 -12.35
CA GLN A 59 9.16 12.72 -13.05
C GLN A 59 8.97 12.14 -14.45
N CYS A 60 7.94 11.32 -14.67
CA CYS A 60 7.56 10.78 -15.97
C CYS A 60 6.60 11.76 -16.68
N ALA A 61 7.15 12.86 -17.19
CA ALA A 61 6.38 13.95 -17.82
C ALA A 61 5.41 13.48 -18.92
N GLU A 62 5.71 12.39 -19.66
CA GLU A 62 4.85 11.89 -20.77
C GLU A 62 4.93 10.35 -20.98
N GLY A 63 5.02 9.52 -19.93
CA GLY A 63 5.15 8.06 -20.13
C GLY A 63 4.48 7.20 -19.06
N SER A 64 3.76 6.16 -19.49
CA SER A 64 3.12 5.14 -18.64
C SER A 64 4.11 4.15 -17.99
N ASP A 65 5.41 4.32 -18.22
CA ASP A 65 6.48 3.48 -17.67
C ASP A 65 6.88 3.97 -16.27
N TYR A 66 5.92 3.92 -15.34
CA TYR A 66 6.13 4.33 -13.96
C TYR A 66 6.91 3.24 -13.20
N GLN A 67 8.22 3.41 -13.10
CA GLN A 67 9.07 2.60 -12.22
C GLN A 67 8.91 3.08 -10.77
N LEU A 68 8.02 2.45 -10.02
CA LEU A 68 7.87 2.69 -8.59
C LEU A 68 9.11 2.15 -7.87
N SER A 69 10.04 3.03 -7.52
CA SER A 69 11.24 2.64 -6.78
C SER A 69 10.84 2.01 -5.44
N ARG A 70 11.13 0.72 -5.29
CA ARG A 70 10.79 -0.05 -4.09
C ARG A 70 11.76 0.32 -2.96
N VAL A 71 11.48 1.40 -2.27
CA VAL A 71 12.31 1.86 -1.15
C VAL A 71 12.06 1.02 0.10
N ARG A 72 13.12 0.72 0.88
CA ARG A 72 13.00 0.14 2.22
C ARG A 72 12.42 1.19 3.17
N LYS A 73 11.09 1.16 3.33
CA LYS A 73 10.30 2.16 4.07
C LYS A 73 10.73 2.39 5.53
N GLU A 74 11.45 1.44 6.13
CA GLU A 74 12.01 1.52 7.48
C GLU A 74 13.14 2.56 7.58
N HIS A 75 13.94 2.72 6.53
CA HIS A 75 15.05 3.68 6.50
C HIS A 75 14.60 5.13 6.27
N ILE A 76 13.43 5.34 5.67
CA ILE A 76 12.93 6.69 5.35
C ILE A 76 12.50 7.43 6.63
N ARG A 77 11.89 6.74 7.59
CA ARG A 77 11.45 7.37 8.85
C ARG A 77 12.60 7.97 9.65
N GLY A 78 13.75 7.28 9.68
CA GLY A 78 14.96 7.78 10.35
C GLY A 78 15.51 9.05 9.71
N ALA A 79 15.49 9.13 8.37
CA ALA A 79 15.98 10.29 7.64
C ALA A 79 15.08 11.54 7.78
N ILE A 80 13.76 11.37 7.82
CA ILE A 80 12.82 12.49 8.04
C ILE A 80 12.99 13.08 9.45
N HIS A 81 13.19 12.23 10.46
CA HIS A 81 13.36 12.70 11.84
C HIS A 81 14.73 13.37 12.08
N ALA A 82 15.77 12.97 11.36
CA ALA A 82 17.10 13.56 11.42
C ALA A 82 17.23 14.89 10.65
N SER A 83 16.31 15.18 9.72
CA SER A 83 16.31 16.44 8.96
C SER A 83 15.53 17.57 9.66
N VAL A 84 14.86 17.28 10.77
CA VAL A 84 14.03 18.21 11.55
C VAL A 84 14.63 18.49 12.95
N ALA A 85 15.77 17.88 13.27
CA ALA A 85 16.58 18.14 14.46
C ALA A 85 17.87 18.88 14.06
#